data_AF-A0A0H5QL53-F1
#
_entry.id   AF-A0A0H5QL53-F1
#
_cell.length_a   1.000
_cell.length_b   1.000
_cell.length_c   1.000
_cell.angle_alpha   90.00
_cell.angle_beta   90.00
_cell.angle_gamma   90.00
#
_symmetry.space_group_name_H-M   'P 1'
#
loop_
_entity.id
_entity.type
_entity.pdbx_description
1 polymer ?
#
loop_
_entity_poly.entity_id
_entity_poly.type
_entity_poly.pdbx_seq_one_letter_code
_entity_poly.pdbx_strand_id
1 'polypeptide(L)'
;MSTYPSTSTTKRSSSVKVMLHPDMHEKLRALAEHLGQAPATVASLAVSQYVAQQTVALGATERAMTGFFEALAPQVQETLTKLLEGGK
;
A
#
# COMPACT_ATOMS: atom_id res chain seq x y z
N MET A 1 30.72 9.67 26.25
CA MET A 1 30.21 10.03 24.90
C MET A 1 29.80 8.76 24.20
N SER A 2 28.50 8.51 24.05
CA SER A 2 27.97 7.30 23.43
C SER A 2 27.73 7.58 21.95
N THR A 3 28.57 7.02 21.08
CA THR A 3 28.42 7.11 19.62
C THR A 3 27.84 5.80 19.11
N TYR A 4 26.53 5.62 19.23
CA TYR A 4 25.84 4.57 18.49
C TYR A 4 25.62 5.06 17.05
N PRO A 5 26.17 4.38 16.03
CA PRO A 5 25.79 4.66 14.65
C PRO A 5 24.33 4.22 14.47
N SER A 6 23.45 5.18 14.17
CA SER A 6 22.09 4.88 13.71
C SER A 6 22.16 4.08 12.41
N THR A 7 21.84 2.79 12.45
CA THR A 7 21.88 1.85 11.32
C THR A 7 20.61 1.88 10.47
N SER A 8 20.04 3.06 10.22
CA SER A 8 18.90 3.18 9.30
C SER A 8 18.95 4.50 8.53
N THR A 9 19.93 4.61 7.65
CA THR A 9 19.88 5.60 6.57
C THR A 9 19.45 4.88 5.31
N THR A 10 18.15 4.62 5.15
CA THR A 10 17.58 4.23 3.86
C THR A 10 17.84 5.38 2.89
N LYS A 11 18.97 5.31 2.18
CA LYS A 11 19.35 6.33 1.19
C LYS A 11 18.35 6.27 0.04
N ARG A 12 17.97 7.45 -0.48
CA ARG A 12 17.16 7.55 -1.70
C ARG A 12 17.92 6.85 -2.83
N SER A 13 17.31 5.87 -3.48
CA SER A 13 17.98 5.00 -4.45
C SER A 13 17.75 5.41 -5.91
N SER A 14 16.71 6.20 -6.20
CA SER A 14 16.34 6.61 -7.55
C SER A 14 15.69 7.98 -7.59
N SER A 15 15.82 8.67 -8.72
CA SER A 15 15.09 9.91 -9.01
C SER A 15 13.94 9.61 -9.97
N VAL A 16 12.77 10.21 -9.70
CA VAL A 16 11.60 10.13 -10.56
C VAL A 16 11.28 11.54 -11.05
N LYS A 17 11.28 11.75 -12.36
CA LYS A 17 10.86 13.01 -12.98
C LYS A 17 9.40 12.89 -13.38
N VAL A 18 8.56 13.81 -12.90
CA VAL A 18 7.12 13.83 -13.21
C VAL A 18 6.78 15.16 -13.87
N MET A 19 6.03 15.09 -14.97
CA MET A 19 5.43 16.27 -15.60
C MET A 19 4.00 16.39 -15.07
N LEU A 20 3.68 17.53 -14.47
CA LEU A 20 2.36 17.80 -13.90
C LEU A 20 1.57 18.71 -14.83
N HIS A 21 0.25 18.53 -14.84
CA HIS A 21 -0.65 19.53 -15.40
C HIS A 21 -0.45 20.87 -14.66
N PRO A 22 -0.51 22.04 -15.34
CA PRO A 22 -0.28 23.35 -14.72
C PRO A 22 -1.12 23.58 -13.46
N ASP A 23 -2.43 23.29 -13.51
CA ASP A 23 -3.33 23.46 -12.36
C ASP A 23 -2.90 22.63 -11.14
N MET A 24 -2.33 21.45 -11.36
CA MET A 24 -1.86 20.59 -10.27
C MET A 24 -0.53 21.09 -9.70
N HIS A 25 0.32 21.67 -10.54
CA HIS A 25 1.55 22.31 -10.09
C HIS A 25 1.26 23.51 -9.18
N GLU A 26 0.27 24.33 -9.53
CA GLU A 26 -0.15 25.45 -8.68
C GLU A 26 -0.72 24.98 -7.33
N LYS A 27 -1.58 23.96 -7.34
CA LYS A 27 -2.11 23.37 -6.10
C LYS A 27 -1.02 22.79 -5.22
N LEU A 28 -0.05 22.08 -5.81
CA LEU A 28 1.10 21.56 -5.08
C LEU A 28 1.94 22.68 -4.46
N ARG A 29 2.15 23.77 -5.20
CA ARG A 29 2.89 24.93 -4.71
C ARG A 29 2.18 25.61 -3.54
N ALA A 30 0.88 25.88 -3.68
CA ALA A 30 0.08 26.49 -2.61
C ALA A 30 0.07 25.61 -1.34
N LEU A 31 -0.06 24.28 -1.50
CA LEU A 31 0.02 23.34 -0.39
C LEU A 31 1.41 23.36 0.27
N ALA A 32 2.47 23.41 -0.53
CA ALA A 32 3.84 23.46 -0.02
C ALA A 32 4.13 24.75 0.75
N GLU A 33 3.64 25.88 0.26
CA GLU A 33 3.71 27.18 0.94
C GLU A 33 2.96 27.13 2.28
N HIS A 34 1.75 26.56 2.32
CA HIS A 34 0.98 26.41 3.56
C HIS A 34 1.69 25.53 4.60
N LEU A 35 2.36 24.46 4.15
CA LEU A 35 3.10 23.54 5.01
C LEU A 35 4.52 24.05 5.37
N GLY A 36 4.97 25.16 4.78
CA GLY A 36 6.33 25.67 4.96
C GLY A 36 7.40 24.69 4.43
N GLN A 37 7.07 23.89 3.41
CA GLN A 37 7.94 22.87 2.84
C GLN A 37 8.25 23.15 1.38
N ALA A 38 9.33 22.56 0.85
CA ALA A 38 9.58 22.60 -0.58
C ALA A 38 8.54 21.74 -1.35
N PRO A 39 8.05 22.17 -2.53
CA PRO A 39 7.11 21.38 -3.34
C PRO A 39 7.59 19.95 -3.63
N ALA A 40 8.90 19.77 -3.84
CA ALA A 40 9.50 18.46 -4.05
C ALA A 40 9.41 17.54 -2.81
N THR A 41 9.49 18.11 -1.60
CA THR A 41 9.31 17.37 -0.35
C THR A 41 7.87 16.91 -0.21
N VAL A 42 6.90 17.80 -0.45
CA VAL A 42 5.47 17.46 -0.40
C VAL A 42 5.11 16.39 -1.43
N ALA A 43 5.63 16.50 -2.66
CA ALA A 43 5.45 15.48 -3.69
C ALA A 43 6.03 14.12 -3.25
N SER A 44 7.22 14.12 -2.62
CA SER A 44 7.82 12.89 -2.10
C SER A 44 6.97 12.24 -1.02
N LEU A 45 6.43 13.04 -0.08
CA LEU A 45 5.53 12.56 0.96
C LEU A 45 4.25 11.96 0.38
N ALA A 46 3.64 12.63 -0.60
CA ALA A 46 2.44 12.15 -1.27
C ALA A 46 2.67 10.80 -1.97
N VAL A 47 3.78 10.65 -2.68
CA VAL A 47 4.16 9.37 -3.32
C VAL A 47 4.37 8.28 -2.28
N SER A 48 5.11 8.56 -1.20
CA SER A 48 5.33 7.59 -0.12
C SER A 48 4.02 7.14 0.53
N GLN A 49 3.12 8.09 0.81
CA GLN A 49 1.83 7.79 1.42
C GLN A 49 0.95 6.95 0.49
N TYR A 50 0.89 7.29 -0.79
CA TYR A 50 0.14 6.52 -1.78
C TYR A 50 0.68 5.09 -1.92
N VAL A 51 2.00 4.92 -2.04
CA VAL A 51 2.61 3.58 -2.15
C VAL A 51 2.36 2.75 -0.89
N ALA A 52 2.50 3.34 0.30
CA ALA A 52 2.20 2.66 1.55
C ALA A 52 0.73 2.22 1.65
N GLN A 53 -0.20 3.12 1.32
CA GLN A 53 -1.64 2.81 1.31
C GLN A 53 -1.96 1.68 0.32
N GLN A 54 -1.42 1.74 -0.90
CA GLN A 54 -1.68 0.73 -1.92
C GLN A 54 -1.08 -0.63 -1.53
N THR A 55 0.11 -0.63 -0.94
CA THR A 55 0.77 -1.87 -0.46
C THR A 55 -0.06 -2.55 0.62
N VAL A 56 -0.58 -1.75 1.57
CA VAL A 56 -1.46 -2.27 2.63
C VAL A 56 -2.77 -2.78 2.05
N ALA A 57 -3.39 -2.03 1.12
CA ALA A 57 -4.65 -2.43 0.50
C ALA A 57 -4.51 -3.76 -0.25
N LEU A 58 -3.47 -3.91 -1.08
CA LEU A 58 -3.21 -5.14 -1.82
C LEU A 58 -2.96 -6.33 -0.89
N GLY A 59 -2.09 -6.16 0.13
CA GLY A 59 -1.83 -7.22 1.09
C GLY A 59 -3.02 -7.55 2.01
N ALA A 60 -3.95 -6.61 2.21
CA ALA A 60 -5.21 -6.85 2.93
C ALA A 60 -6.20 -7.63 2.05
N THR A 61 -6.28 -7.33 0.75
CA THR A 61 -7.09 -8.09 -0.20
C THR A 61 -6.61 -9.53 -0.31
N GLU A 62 -5.30 -9.76 -0.41
CA GLU A 62 -4.73 -11.12 -0.43
C GLU A 62 -5.09 -11.90 0.83
N ARG A 63 -4.91 -11.31 2.02
CA ARG A 63 -5.28 -11.95 3.30
C ARG A 63 -6.78 -12.22 3.41
N ALA A 64 -7.62 -11.31 2.95
CA ALA A 64 -9.07 -11.49 2.96
C ALA A 64 -9.51 -12.61 2.02
N MET A 65 -8.91 -12.72 0.83
CA MET A 65 -9.17 -13.82 -0.09
C MET A 65 -8.72 -15.17 0.49
N THR A 66 -7.51 -15.25 1.06
CA THR A 66 -7.03 -16.49 1.68
C THR A 66 -7.95 -16.91 2.83
N GLY A 67 -8.35 -15.99 3.71
CA GLY A 67 -9.29 -16.28 4.80
C GLY A 67 -10.68 -16.67 4.31
N PHE A 68 -11.15 -16.11 3.19
CA PHE A 68 -12.42 -16.51 2.57
C PHE A 68 -12.37 -17.94 2.01
N PHE A 69 -11.29 -18.31 1.32
CA PHE A 69 -11.11 -19.69 0.83
C PHE A 69 -10.93 -20.69 1.98
N GLU A 70 -10.18 -20.35 3.03
CA GLU A 70 -10.06 -21.20 4.23
C GLU A 70 -11.40 -21.37 4.94
N ALA A 71 -12.24 -20.33 5.02
CA ALA A 71 -13.57 -20.41 5.62
C ALA A 71 -14.57 -21.22 4.76
N LEU A 72 -14.41 -21.23 3.44
CA LEU A 72 -15.27 -22.00 2.53
C LEU A 72 -14.84 -23.46 2.37
N ALA A 73 -13.55 -23.78 2.58
CA ALA A 73 -13.03 -25.14 2.48
C ALA A 73 -13.85 -26.20 3.27
N PRO A 74 -14.25 -25.98 4.54
CA PRO A 74 -15.05 -26.96 5.29
C PRO A 74 -16.48 -27.11 4.74
N GLN A 75 -17.10 -26.03 4.25
CA GLN A 75 -18.45 -26.11 3.66
C GLN A 75 -18.45 -26.86 2.33
N VAL A 76 -17.43 -26.62 1.49
CA VAL A 76 -17.27 -27.33 0.22
C VAL A 76 -17.06 -28.82 0.47
N GLN A 77 -16.23 -29.19 1.44
CA GLN A 77 -16.08 -30.59 1.86
C GLN A 77 -17.42 -31.20 2.29
N GLU A 78 -18.15 -30.58 3.22
CA GLU A 78 -19.45 -31.13 3.67
C GLU A 78 -20.46 -31.30 2.53
N THR A 79 -20.54 -30.33 1.60
CA THR A 79 -21.42 -30.48 0.42
C THR A 79 -20.95 -31.57 -0.53
N LEU A 80 -19.65 -31.73 -0.76
CA LEU A 80 -19.12 -32.81 -1.61
C LEU A 80 -19.41 -34.18 -0.99
N THR A 81 -19.20 -34.34 0.32
CA THR A 81 -19.45 -35.62 1.00
C THR A 81 -20.94 -35.97 0.96
N LYS A 82 -21.83 -35.00 1.21
CA LYS A 82 -23.29 -35.22 1.13
C LYS A 82 -23.76 -35.56 -0.29
N LEU A 83 -23.11 -35.01 -1.32
CA LEU A 83 -23.46 -35.27 -2.72
C LEU A 83 -22.92 -36.62 -3.21
N LEU A 84 -21.77 -37.07 -2.67
CA LEU A 84 -21.22 -38.41 -2.89
C LEU A 84 -21.97 -39.51 -2.11
N GLU A 85 -22.50 -39.21 -0.92
CA GLU A 85 -23.29 -40.16 -0.11
C GLU A 85 -24.75 -40.26 -0.55
N GLY A 86 -25.35 -39.17 -1.06
CA GLY A 86 -26.74 -39.14 -1.53
C GLY A 86 -26.99 -39.79 -2.91
N GLY A 87 -25.97 -40.40 -3.52
CA GLY A 87 -26.01 -41.03 -4.84
C GLY A 87 -26.18 -42.56 -4.84
N LYS A 88 -26.80 -43.14 -3.82
CA LYS A 88 -27.19 -44.57 -3.77
C LYS A 88 -28.71 -44.74 -3.72
#